data_AF-A0A5P9CNA8-F1
#
_entry.id   AF-A0A5P9CNA8-F1
#
_cell.length_a   1.000
_cell.length_b   1.000
_cell.length_c   1.000
_cell.angle_alpha   90.00
_cell.angle_beta   90.00
_cell.angle_gamma   90.00
#
_symmetry.space_group_name_H-M   'P 1'
#
loop_
_entity.id
_entity.type
_entity.pdbx_description
1 polymer ?
#
loop_
_entity_poly.entity_id
_entity_poly.type
_entity_poly.pdbx_seq_one_letter_code
_entity_poly.pdbx_strand_id
1 'polypeptide(L)'
;MQLYKLVASIALLTGCAAQADTEQSITAWVEKTDKCVAMTEESTASFPDNSWFQSLDMEKKKGVTFYLYQEKLYDCSKRESDALMQSLTQSENKTLIKFFSGLGAFAKPDSKFIHGVDAEQLKKLSNNVDLFNLRKVGKELNF
;
A
#
# COMPACT_ATOMS: atom_id res chain seq x y z
N MET A 1 -55.51 -32.84 24.74
CA MET A 1 -54.46 -31.89 25.12
C MET A 1 -53.19 -32.23 24.35
N GLN A 2 -53.02 -31.63 23.17
CA GLN A 2 -51.75 -31.61 22.44
C GLN A 2 -50.99 -30.38 22.93
N LEU A 3 -49.83 -30.52 23.56
CA LEU A 3 -48.89 -29.41 23.68
C LEU A 3 -47.43 -29.91 23.59
N TYR A 4 -46.93 -29.80 22.36
CA TYR A 4 -45.59 -29.39 21.95
C TYR A 4 -44.36 -30.18 22.42
N LYS A 5 -43.94 -31.09 21.53
CA LYS A 5 -42.55 -31.45 21.29
C LYS A 5 -41.78 -30.19 20.85
N LEU A 6 -41.01 -29.57 21.74
CA LEU A 6 -40.02 -28.57 21.38
C LEU A 6 -38.68 -29.26 21.14
N VAL A 7 -38.47 -29.71 19.89
CA VAL A 7 -37.16 -30.06 19.37
C VAL A 7 -36.47 -28.75 18.99
N ALA A 8 -35.61 -28.24 19.87
CA ALA A 8 -34.77 -27.09 19.59
C ALA A 8 -33.62 -27.51 18.66
N SER A 9 -33.89 -27.50 17.35
CA SER A 9 -32.87 -27.61 16.32
C SER A 9 -32.06 -26.31 16.29
N ILE A 10 -30.96 -26.24 17.04
CA ILE A 10 -29.92 -25.23 16.85
C ILE A 10 -29.23 -25.58 15.54
N ALA A 11 -29.72 -25.01 14.44
CA ALA A 11 -28.99 -24.97 13.19
C ALA A 11 -27.72 -24.16 13.44
N LEU A 12 -26.60 -24.86 13.55
CA LEU A 12 -25.25 -24.29 13.48
C LEU A 12 -25.13 -23.58 12.14
N LEU A 13 -25.45 -22.29 12.12
CA LEU A 13 -25.02 -21.37 11.08
C LEU A 13 -23.51 -21.18 11.25
N THR A 14 -22.74 -22.22 10.93
CA THR A 14 -21.36 -22.03 10.49
C THR A 14 -21.47 -21.24 9.21
N GLY A 15 -21.43 -19.91 9.32
CA GLY A 15 -21.23 -19.06 8.17
C GLY A 15 -19.97 -19.56 7.49
N CYS A 16 -20.13 -20.15 6.31
CA CYS A 16 -19.02 -20.29 5.38
C CYS A 16 -18.55 -18.85 5.15
N ALA A 17 -17.50 -18.44 5.87
CA ALA A 17 -16.73 -17.29 5.45
C ALA A 17 -16.31 -17.64 4.02
N ALA A 18 -16.90 -16.97 3.03
CA ALA A 18 -16.58 -17.22 1.64
C ALA A 18 -15.06 -17.07 1.51
N GLN A 19 -14.38 -18.16 1.19
CA GLN A 19 -12.93 -18.16 1.00
C GLN A 19 -12.65 -17.10 -0.08
N ALA A 20 -11.76 -16.16 0.22
CA ALA A 20 -11.41 -15.13 -0.75
C ALA A 20 -10.78 -15.81 -1.97
N ASP A 21 -11.38 -15.59 -3.14
CA ASP A 21 -10.86 -16.16 -4.38
C ASP A 21 -9.48 -15.55 -4.67
N THR A 22 -8.48 -16.43 -4.72
CA THR A 22 -7.09 -16.02 -4.96
C THR A 22 -6.95 -15.35 -6.31
N GLU A 23 -7.60 -15.86 -7.36
CA GLU A 23 -7.52 -15.29 -8.71
C GLU A 23 -8.11 -13.87 -8.71
N GLN A 24 -9.28 -13.69 -8.11
CA GLN A 24 -9.93 -12.39 -7.99
C GLN A 24 -9.05 -11.38 -7.23
N SER A 25 -8.42 -11.80 -6.13
CA SER A 25 -7.54 -10.92 -5.34
C SER A 25 -6.26 -10.53 -6.09
N ILE A 26 -5.72 -11.41 -6.94
CA ILE A 26 -4.58 -11.11 -7.81
C ILE A 26 -5.00 -10.07 -8.85
N THR A 27 -6.10 -10.30 -9.56
CA THR A 27 -6.62 -9.36 -10.57
C THR A 27 -6.86 -7.98 -9.96
N ALA A 28 -7.52 -7.91 -8.80
CA ALA A 28 -7.78 -6.64 -8.11
C ALA A 28 -6.47 -5.92 -7.73
N TRP A 29 -5.46 -6.64 -7.26
CA TRP A 29 -4.16 -6.06 -6.94
C TRP A 29 -3.43 -5.52 -8.17
N VAL A 30 -3.45 -6.26 -9.29
CA VAL A 30 -2.85 -5.83 -10.57
C VAL A 30 -3.54 -4.56 -11.07
N GLU A 31 -4.86 -4.59 -11.24
CA GLU A 31 -5.63 -3.43 -11.74
C GLU A 31 -5.40 -2.19 -10.89
N LYS A 32 -5.37 -2.36 -9.56
CA LYS A 32 -5.16 -1.24 -8.66
C LYS A 32 -3.74 -0.69 -8.75
N THR A 33 -2.73 -1.57 -8.80
CA THR A 33 -1.33 -1.17 -8.91
C THR A 33 -1.08 -0.43 -10.22
N ASP A 34 -1.60 -0.93 -11.34
CA ASP A 34 -1.51 -0.28 -12.65
C ASP A 34 -2.15 1.11 -12.62
N LYS A 35 -3.34 1.23 -12.01
CA LYS A 35 -3.99 2.53 -11.81
C LYS A 35 -3.14 3.49 -10.96
N CYS A 36 -2.55 3.01 -9.87
CA CYS A 36 -1.69 3.83 -9.02
C CYS A 36 -0.44 4.33 -9.77
N VAL A 37 0.17 3.47 -10.59
CA VAL A 37 1.30 3.85 -11.45
C VAL A 37 0.87 4.90 -12.46
N ALA A 38 -0.22 4.70 -13.19
CA ALA A 38 -0.74 5.68 -14.15
C ALA A 38 -1.02 7.03 -13.48
N MET A 39 -1.62 7.04 -12.29
CA MET A 39 -1.83 8.26 -11.51
C MET A 39 -0.51 8.98 -11.18
N THR A 40 0.57 8.26 -10.87
CA THR A 40 1.88 8.90 -10.68
C THR A 40 2.46 9.45 -11.97
N GLU A 41 2.30 8.74 -13.09
CA GLU A 41 2.85 9.16 -14.38
C GLU A 41 2.15 10.42 -14.91
N GLU A 42 0.83 10.50 -14.74
CA GLU A 42 -0.01 11.61 -15.18
C GLU A 42 -0.04 12.79 -14.19
N SER A 43 0.45 12.59 -12.96
CA SER A 43 0.37 13.60 -11.90
C SER A 43 1.14 14.86 -12.25
N THR A 44 0.44 16.00 -12.14
CA THR A 44 1.01 17.35 -12.24
C THR A 44 1.34 17.95 -10.87
N ALA A 45 1.12 17.20 -9.78
CA ALA A 45 1.35 17.66 -8.42
C ALA A 45 2.79 18.15 -8.23
N SER A 46 2.93 19.26 -7.51
CA SER A 46 4.23 19.80 -7.10
C SER A 46 4.66 19.22 -5.77
N PHE A 47 5.97 19.13 -5.57
CA PHE A 47 6.48 18.62 -4.31
C PHE A 47 6.41 19.73 -3.25
N PRO A 48 5.85 19.47 -2.05
CA PRO A 48 5.74 20.47 -1.01
C PRO A 48 7.12 20.84 -0.50
N ASP A 49 7.61 21.99 -0.94
CA ASP A 49 8.95 22.45 -0.65
C ASP A 49 8.99 23.40 0.55
N ASN A 50 9.10 22.85 1.76
CA ASN A 50 9.11 23.61 3.01
C ASN A 50 10.52 23.87 3.55
N SER A 51 10.65 24.77 4.54
CA SER A 51 11.95 25.16 5.10
C SER A 51 12.75 24.00 5.69
N TRP A 52 12.07 23.01 6.26
CA TRP A 52 12.74 21.81 6.77
C TRP A 52 13.33 20.97 5.63
N PHE A 53 12.53 20.67 4.61
CA PHE A 53 13.01 19.91 3.45
C PHE A 53 14.18 20.64 2.77
N GLN A 54 14.10 21.97 2.65
CA GLN A 54 15.17 22.78 2.10
C GLN A 54 16.47 22.75 2.91
N SER A 55 16.38 22.56 4.23
CA SER A 55 17.54 22.46 5.13
C SER A 55 18.31 21.15 4.99
N LEU A 56 17.73 20.12 4.35
CA LEU A 56 18.39 18.85 4.12
C LEU A 56 19.52 18.97 3.09
N ASP A 57 20.57 18.18 3.26
CA ASP A 57 21.57 17.98 2.22
C ASP A 57 20.96 17.27 0.99
N MET A 58 21.66 17.35 -0.15
CA MET A 58 21.15 16.85 -1.42
C MET A 58 20.82 15.34 -1.40
N GLU A 59 21.65 14.53 -0.76
CA GLU A 59 21.42 13.08 -0.68
C GLU A 59 20.17 12.76 0.15
N LYS A 60 19.96 13.46 1.27
CA LYS A 60 18.72 13.33 2.07
C LYS A 60 17.50 13.84 1.32
N LYS A 61 17.60 14.92 0.54
CA LYS A 61 16.50 15.41 -0.31
C LYS A 61 16.08 14.33 -1.31
N LYS A 62 17.04 13.72 -2.02
CA LYS A 62 16.79 12.61 -2.95
C LYS A 62 16.18 11.39 -2.25
N GLY A 63 16.74 11.00 -1.10
CA GLY A 63 16.25 9.89 -0.29
C GLY A 63 14.82 10.08 0.19
N VAL A 64 14.49 11.23 0.78
CA VAL A 64 13.14 11.58 1.23
C VAL A 64 12.15 11.59 0.05
N THR A 65 12.54 12.22 -1.07
CA THR A 65 11.68 12.28 -2.26
C THR A 65 11.37 10.88 -2.79
N PHE A 66 12.39 10.03 -2.92
CA PHE A 66 12.21 8.66 -3.41
C PHE A 66 11.44 7.77 -2.43
N TYR A 67 11.66 7.94 -1.12
CA TYR A 67 10.91 7.24 -0.09
C TYR A 67 9.42 7.61 -0.14
N LEU A 68 9.10 8.91 -0.21
CA LEU A 68 7.71 9.37 -0.25
C LEU A 68 7.01 8.95 -1.55
N TYR A 69 7.71 8.95 -2.69
CA TYR A 69 7.17 8.39 -3.94
C TYR A 69 6.72 6.94 -3.76
N GLN A 70 7.59 6.09 -3.19
CA GLN A 70 7.26 4.68 -2.93
C GLN A 70 6.17 4.54 -1.86
N GLU A 71 6.17 5.39 -0.83
CA GLU A 71 5.16 5.36 0.24
C GLU A 71 3.78 5.65 -0.33
N LYS A 72 3.64 6.65 -1.21
CA LYS A 72 2.35 6.97 -1.84
C LYS A 72 1.88 5.87 -2.79
N LEU A 73 2.78 5.25 -3.55
CA LEU A 73 2.44 4.08 -4.36
C LEU A 73 1.96 2.91 -3.49
N TYR A 74 2.68 2.61 -2.42
CA TYR A 74 2.31 1.56 -1.46
C TYR A 74 0.94 1.83 -0.83
N ASP A 75 0.72 3.04 -0.32
CA ASP A 75 -0.54 3.42 0.32
C ASP A 75 -1.71 3.38 -0.67
N CYS A 76 -1.45 3.69 -1.95
CA CYS A 76 -2.47 3.69 -3.00
C CYS A 76 -3.09 2.31 -3.23
N SER A 77 -2.30 1.23 -3.23
CA SER A 77 -2.77 -0.15 -3.45
C SER A 77 -2.83 -1.00 -2.18
N LYS A 78 -2.59 -0.41 -1.00
CA LYS A 78 -2.48 -1.12 0.28
C LYS A 78 -3.66 -2.06 0.57
N ARG A 79 -4.89 -1.60 0.33
CA ARG A 79 -6.10 -2.39 0.64
C ARG A 79 -6.12 -3.68 -0.18
N GLU A 80 -5.78 -3.59 -1.45
CA GLU A 80 -5.74 -4.72 -2.38
C GLU A 80 -4.56 -5.65 -2.07
N SER A 81 -3.42 -5.09 -1.66
CA SER A 81 -2.29 -5.88 -1.14
C SER A 81 -2.64 -6.66 0.12
N ASP A 82 -3.35 -6.04 1.07
CA ASP A 82 -3.79 -6.70 2.30
C ASP A 82 -4.79 -7.83 1.99
N ALA A 83 -5.71 -7.61 1.04
CA ALA A 83 -6.67 -8.63 0.58
C ALA A 83 -5.98 -9.81 -0.13
N LEU A 84 -4.98 -9.53 -0.97
CA LEU A 84 -4.17 -10.55 -1.62
C LEU A 84 -3.36 -11.36 -0.60
N MET A 85 -2.73 -10.71 0.38
CA MET A 85 -2.03 -11.44 1.45
C MET A 85 -2.98 -12.38 2.21
N GLN A 86 -4.19 -11.90 2.50
CA GLN A 86 -5.21 -12.68 3.19
C GLN A 86 -5.64 -13.92 2.39
N SER A 87 -5.98 -13.77 1.10
CA SER A 87 -6.41 -14.89 0.25
C SER A 87 -5.31 -15.94 0.07
N LEU A 88 -4.06 -15.50 -0.10
CA LEU A 88 -2.90 -16.37 -0.24
C LEU A 88 -2.57 -17.12 1.06
N THR A 89 -2.77 -16.46 2.21
CA THR A 89 -2.59 -17.10 3.52
C THR A 89 -3.68 -18.13 3.78
N GLN A 90 -4.94 -17.81 3.46
CA GLN A 90 -6.07 -18.74 3.60
C GLN A 90 -5.95 -19.98 2.71
N SER A 91 -5.35 -19.84 1.52
CA SER A 91 -5.07 -20.94 0.60
C SER A 91 -3.72 -21.65 0.87
N GLU A 92 -3.00 -21.26 1.92
CA GLU A 92 -1.66 -21.76 2.27
C GLU A 92 -0.63 -21.68 1.12
N ASN A 93 -0.82 -20.74 0.18
CA ASN A 93 -0.02 -20.66 -1.05
C ASN A 93 1.31 -19.91 -0.84
N LYS A 94 2.25 -20.55 -0.15
CA LYS A 94 3.57 -19.97 0.18
C LYS A 94 4.38 -19.54 -1.05
N THR A 95 4.19 -20.21 -2.19
CA THR A 95 4.88 -19.86 -3.45
C THR A 95 4.43 -18.50 -3.95
N LEU A 96 3.12 -18.26 -4.01
CA LEU A 96 2.59 -16.96 -4.44
C LEU A 96 2.88 -15.86 -3.41
N ILE A 97 2.85 -16.17 -2.10
CA ILE A 97 3.27 -15.20 -1.08
C ILE A 97 4.71 -14.74 -1.33
N LYS A 98 5.64 -15.68 -1.58
CA LYS A 98 7.04 -15.34 -1.89
C LYS A 98 7.16 -14.55 -3.19
N PHE A 99 6.41 -14.93 -4.23
CA PHE A 99 6.41 -14.25 -5.52
C PHE A 99 5.98 -12.77 -5.37
N PHE A 100 4.80 -12.52 -4.79
CA PHE A 100 4.28 -11.16 -4.63
C PHE A 100 5.09 -10.34 -3.60
N SER A 101 5.69 -10.99 -2.59
CA SER A 101 6.67 -10.32 -1.72
C SER A 101 7.88 -9.82 -2.50
N GLY A 102 8.38 -10.61 -3.46
CA GLY A 102 9.49 -10.22 -4.33
C GLY A 102 9.14 -9.06 -5.28
N LEU A 103 7.86 -8.90 -5.62
CA LEU A 103 7.35 -7.75 -6.37
C LEU A 103 7.09 -6.51 -5.48
N GLY A 104 7.30 -6.61 -4.17
CA GLY A 104 7.06 -5.52 -3.22
C GLY A 104 5.58 -5.30 -2.89
N ALA A 105 4.68 -6.24 -3.22
CA ALA A 105 3.25 -6.08 -3.01
C ALA A 105 2.87 -5.79 -1.54
N PHE A 106 3.64 -6.32 -0.59
CA PHE A 106 3.29 -6.32 0.84
C PHE A 106 4.20 -5.47 1.72
N ALA A 107 5.33 -5.02 1.19
CA ALA A 107 6.37 -4.35 1.97
C ALA A 107 6.27 -2.84 1.84
N LYS A 108 6.40 -2.14 2.96
CA LYS A 108 6.63 -0.70 2.98
C LYS A 108 7.97 -0.36 2.32
N PRO A 109 8.16 0.90 1.87
CA PRO A 109 9.43 1.34 1.32
C PRO A 109 10.59 1.15 2.29
N ASP A 110 11.78 0.92 1.74
CA ASP A 110 12.99 0.68 2.52
C ASP A 110 13.39 1.94 3.32
N SER A 111 13.40 1.83 4.65
CA SER A 111 13.77 2.92 5.55
C SER A 111 15.21 3.42 5.39
N LYS A 112 16.09 2.71 4.67
CA LYS A 112 17.46 3.18 4.40
C LYS A 112 17.49 4.54 3.70
N PHE A 113 16.48 4.86 2.88
CA PHE A 113 16.40 6.13 2.15
C PHE A 113 16.12 7.33 3.05
N ILE A 114 15.67 7.08 4.28
CA ILE A 114 15.36 8.11 5.28
C ILE A 114 16.21 7.96 6.54
N HIS A 115 17.35 7.27 6.44
CA HIS A 115 18.27 7.12 7.58
C HIS A 115 18.76 8.49 8.07
N GLY A 116 18.58 8.77 9.36
CA GLY A 116 18.97 10.05 9.96
C GLY A 116 18.09 11.25 9.54
N VAL A 117 16.93 11.00 8.94
CA VAL A 117 15.89 12.01 8.67
C VAL A 117 14.96 12.11 9.88
N ASP A 118 14.56 13.34 10.24
CA ASP A 118 13.58 13.57 11.30
C ASP A 118 12.22 12.96 10.92
N ALA A 119 11.76 11.98 11.71
CA ALA A 119 10.54 11.23 11.43
C ALA A 119 9.26 12.06 11.59
N GLU A 120 9.23 13.02 12.50
CA GLU A 120 8.05 13.88 12.68
C GLU A 120 7.90 14.84 11.51
N GLN A 121 9.01 15.42 11.05
CA GLN A 121 9.02 16.29 9.89
C GLN A 121 8.71 15.53 8.60
N LEU A 122 9.25 14.33 8.44
CA LEU A 122 8.92 13.45 7.31
C LEU A 122 7.42 13.13 7.30
N LYS A 123 6.82 12.82 8.45
CA LYS A 123 5.38 12.56 8.56
C LYS A 123 4.55 13.80 8.20
N LYS A 124 4.94 14.98 8.70
CA LYS A 124 4.29 16.26 8.35
C LYS A 124 4.38 16.54 6.85
N LEU A 125 5.54 16.28 6.24
CA LEU A 125 5.72 16.41 4.80
C LEU A 125 4.83 15.42 4.04
N SER A 126 4.86 14.12 4.40
CA SER A 126 4.06 13.07 3.75
C SER A 126 2.57 13.39 3.75
N ASN A 127 2.04 13.99 4.81
CA ASN A 127 0.62 14.39 4.88
C ASN A 127 0.22 15.46 3.86
N ASN A 128 1.19 16.19 3.29
CA ASN A 128 0.97 17.23 2.28
C ASN A 128 1.46 16.82 0.88
N VAL A 129 1.89 15.56 0.72
CA VAL A 129 2.37 15.00 -0.55
C VAL A 129 1.27 14.13 -1.14
N ASP A 130 0.83 14.49 -2.35
CA ASP A 130 -0.03 13.64 -3.17
C ASP A 130 0.80 12.58 -3.93
N LEU A 131 0.14 11.64 -4.61
CA LEU A 131 0.82 10.85 -5.63
C LEU A 131 1.42 11.78 -6.70
N PHE A 132 2.72 11.65 -6.96
CA PHE A 132 3.45 12.56 -7.85
C PHE A 132 4.32 11.83 -8.86
N ASN A 133 4.58 12.50 -9.98
CA ASN A 133 5.52 12.04 -10.98
C ASN A 133 6.96 12.29 -10.50
N LEU A 134 7.70 11.23 -10.17
CA LEU A 134 9.07 11.34 -9.66
C LEU A 134 10.01 12.07 -10.62
N ARG A 135 9.86 11.89 -11.93
CA ARG A 135 10.70 12.57 -12.94
C ARG A 135 10.40 14.06 -12.99
N LYS A 136 9.13 14.46 -12.93
CA LYS A 136 8.75 15.88 -12.84
C LYS A 136 9.33 16.52 -11.59
N VAL A 137 9.12 15.89 -10.44
CA VAL A 137 9.60 16.41 -9.15
C VAL A 137 11.12 16.47 -9.10
N GLY A 138 11.83 15.49 -9.67
CA GLY A 138 13.29 15.54 -9.77
C GLY A 138 13.79 16.76 -10.55
N LYS A 139 13.09 17.15 -11.64
CA LYS A 139 13.39 18.38 -12.37
C LYS A 139 13.06 19.64 -11.55
N GLU A 140 11.91 19.65 -10.89
CA GLU A 140 11.44 20.75 -10.03
C GLU A 140 12.44 21.06 -8.90
N LEU A 141 13.03 20.02 -8.32
CA LEU A 141 13.96 20.12 -7.19
C LEU A 141 15.44 20.21 -7.62
N ASN A 142 15.73 20.21 -8.92
CA ASN A 142 17.08 20.28 -9.51
C ASN A 142 18.01 19.14 -9.03
N PHE A 143 17.51 17.91 -9.07
CA PHE A 143 18.25 16.70 -8.69
C PHE A 143 19.06 16.05 -9.82
#